data_AF-A0A4P7GP79-F1
#
_entry.id   AF-A0A4P7GP79-F1
#
_cell.length_a   1.000
_cell.length_b   1.000
_cell.length_c   1.000
_cell.angle_alpha   90.00
_cell.angle_beta   90.00
_cell.angle_gamma   90.00
#
_symmetry.space_group_name_H-M   'P 1'
#
loop_
_entity.id
_entity.type
_entity.pdbx_description
1 polymer ?
#
loop_
_entity_poly.entity_id
_entity_poly.type
_entity_poly.pdbx_seq_one_letter_code
_entity_poly.pdbx_strand_id
1 'polypeptide(L)'
;MARTSEIGFAAGIGGLAGASLAAHRGPGAAARAALAGAVGLGASEAVARARQREGEIPALWHRIAVSTAMAAPLGWLVGAATGLGPRAVGAGAGAVVGAMGLRPQKVAMGPAVGLAVGQALRRGPTSAALVASSTVLAYRTLSAMLFRDAQVSLLAERVRAADLPFVVPRPARSRYVGTGYVRDLAEELGARYTEDAEDAGIVASLDALAGPELDPAQVDPLVREFYEHTTRFALDIVPRWRLWVRPGYLLYRSLVARPLGQASLPMNQREAQRGVRSRIDTVTDLDGVVSVRGWIRSFADDDEPIMTGIYTTYTHDGRGYVSVGFPVPEGSFTATLRPASRPDRGLRLTSRVDDGQAGHYLTYIDTTADELTAVAVHGFEEQLDVFVEDGVLRAEHAFWVFGFPFLTLDYRIARKVDA
;
A
#
# COMPACT_ATOMS: atom_id res chain seq x y z
N MET A 1 -26.29 -12.58 17.34
CA MET A 1 -26.51 -11.16 17.72
C MET A 1 -25.90 -10.17 16.74
N ALA A 2 -24.69 -10.39 16.20
CA ALA A 2 -24.05 -9.48 15.23
C ALA A 2 -24.90 -9.17 13.97
N ARG A 3 -25.42 -10.21 13.28
CA ARG A 3 -26.22 -10.03 12.04
C ARG A 3 -27.47 -9.16 12.19
N THR A 4 -28.20 -9.29 13.30
CA THR A 4 -29.41 -8.49 13.53
C THR A 4 -29.07 -7.02 13.77
N SER A 5 -27.94 -6.75 14.42
CA SER A 5 -27.42 -5.39 14.63
C SER A 5 -26.99 -4.75 13.31
N GLU A 6 -26.31 -5.50 12.43
CA GLU A 6 -25.90 -5.02 11.10
C GLU A 6 -27.10 -4.68 10.20
N ILE A 7 -28.13 -5.55 10.17
CA ILE A 7 -29.37 -5.30 9.41
C ILE A 7 -30.09 -4.07 9.95
N GLY A 8 -30.17 -3.92 11.28
CA GLY A 8 -30.76 -2.74 11.91
C GLY A 8 -30.02 -1.45 11.56
N PHE A 9 -28.68 -1.49 11.54
CA PHE A 9 -27.85 -0.36 11.13
C PHE A 9 -28.07 0.02 9.65
N ALA A 10 -28.10 -0.96 8.75
CA ALA A 10 -28.41 -0.75 7.34
C ALA A 10 -29.82 -0.16 7.14
N ALA A 11 -30.82 -0.68 7.87
CA ALA A 11 -32.18 -0.12 7.84
C ALA A 11 -32.21 1.35 8.33
N GLY A 12 -31.45 1.68 9.37
CA GLY A 12 -31.30 3.06 9.85
C GLY A 12 -30.74 4.01 8.78
N ILE A 13 -29.66 3.61 8.11
CA ILE A 13 -29.07 4.37 6.98
C ILE A 13 -30.11 4.57 5.87
N GLY A 14 -30.82 3.49 5.50
CA GLY A 14 -31.85 3.53 4.46
C GLY A 14 -33.00 4.47 4.81
N GLY A 15 -33.44 4.46 6.07
CA GLY A 15 -34.50 5.34 6.56
C GLY A 15 -34.12 6.82 6.51
N LEU A 16 -32.91 7.16 6.98
CA LEU A 16 -32.38 8.53 6.90
C LEU A 16 -32.25 9.00 5.44
N ALA A 17 -31.79 8.13 4.55
CA ALA A 17 -31.68 8.44 3.13
C ALA A 17 -33.06 8.72 2.51
N GLY A 18 -34.04 7.84 2.75
CA GLY A 18 -35.40 8.00 2.26
C GLY A 18 -36.06 9.30 2.73
N ALA A 19 -35.95 9.61 4.03
CA ALA A 19 -36.43 10.86 4.60
C ALA A 19 -35.80 12.08 3.91
N SER A 20 -34.47 12.08 3.76
CA SER A 20 -33.70 13.18 3.19
C SER A 20 -34.07 13.46 1.72
N LEU A 21 -34.30 12.40 0.94
CA LEU A 21 -34.69 12.52 -0.47
C LEU A 21 -36.08 13.14 -0.64
N ALA A 22 -37.02 12.82 0.26
CA ALA A 22 -38.41 13.26 0.18
C ALA A 22 -38.75 14.47 1.08
N ALA A 23 -37.79 15.01 1.86
CA ALA A 23 -38.02 16.11 2.80
C ALA A 23 -38.71 17.34 2.18
N HIS A 24 -38.35 17.67 0.93
CA HIS A 24 -38.95 18.79 0.18
C HIS A 24 -40.44 18.61 -0.17
N ARG A 25 -41.01 17.40 0.01
CA ARG A 25 -42.41 17.06 -0.31
C ARG A 25 -43.31 17.01 0.93
N GLY A 26 -42.79 17.40 2.09
CA GLY A 26 -43.52 17.44 3.35
C GLY A 26 -43.38 16.16 4.21
N PRO A 27 -43.83 16.23 5.48
CA PRO A 27 -43.52 15.22 6.50
C PRO A 27 -44.11 13.83 6.20
N GLY A 28 -45.34 13.76 5.65
CA GLY A 28 -45.96 12.48 5.29
C GLY A 28 -45.28 11.76 4.12
N ALA A 29 -44.70 12.51 3.17
CA ALA A 29 -43.89 11.93 2.10
C ALA A 29 -42.52 11.46 2.63
N ALA A 30 -41.90 12.25 3.51
CA ALA A 30 -40.64 11.89 4.16
C ALA A 30 -40.77 10.61 5.02
N ALA A 31 -41.83 10.47 5.81
CA ALA A 31 -42.07 9.28 6.63
C ALA A 31 -42.25 8.01 5.79
N ARG A 32 -43.04 8.08 4.70
CA ARG A 32 -43.21 6.93 3.78
C ARG A 32 -41.92 6.57 3.07
N ALA A 33 -41.16 7.56 2.61
CA ALA A 33 -39.87 7.33 1.97
C ALA A 33 -38.84 6.76 2.95
N ALA A 34 -38.85 7.19 4.23
CA ALA A 34 -38.02 6.63 5.27
C ALA A 34 -38.33 5.14 5.51
N LEU A 35 -39.61 4.77 5.62
CA LEU A 35 -39.99 3.37 5.75
C LEU A 35 -39.54 2.54 4.56
N ALA A 36 -39.78 3.03 3.33
CA ALA A 36 -39.35 2.35 2.12
C ALA A 36 -37.82 2.19 2.04
N GLY A 37 -37.07 3.23 2.40
CA GLY A 37 -35.61 3.19 2.44
C GLY A 37 -35.08 2.21 3.49
N ALA A 38 -35.67 2.19 4.68
CA ALA A 38 -35.30 1.28 5.75
C ALA A 38 -35.54 -0.18 5.38
N VAL A 39 -36.72 -0.48 4.82
CA VAL A 39 -37.04 -1.83 4.31
C VAL A 39 -36.10 -2.21 3.18
N GLY A 40 -35.87 -1.32 2.21
CA GLY A 40 -35.03 -1.59 1.05
C GLY A 40 -33.57 -1.91 1.43
N LEU A 41 -32.94 -1.05 2.25
CA LEU A 41 -31.54 -1.25 2.62
C LEU A 41 -31.36 -2.36 3.66
N GLY A 42 -32.31 -2.55 4.57
CA GLY A 42 -32.32 -3.68 5.51
C GLY A 42 -32.47 -5.03 4.81
N ALA A 43 -33.38 -5.15 3.83
CA ALA A 43 -33.52 -6.35 3.01
C ALA A 43 -32.27 -6.60 2.15
N SER A 44 -31.69 -5.53 1.60
CA SER A 44 -30.44 -5.59 0.86
C SER A 44 -29.29 -6.15 1.71
N GLU A 45 -29.14 -5.70 2.95
CA GLU A 45 -28.13 -6.23 3.89
C GLU A 45 -28.41 -7.68 4.24
N ALA A 46 -29.66 -8.04 4.55
CA ALA A 46 -30.03 -9.43 4.84
C ALA A 46 -29.66 -10.39 3.69
N VAL A 47 -29.93 -9.99 2.44
CA VAL A 47 -29.56 -10.77 1.25
C VAL A 47 -28.05 -10.81 1.04
N ALA A 48 -27.34 -9.68 1.24
CA ALA A 48 -25.90 -9.63 1.11
C ALA A 48 -25.21 -10.58 2.11
N ARG A 49 -25.64 -10.56 3.38
CA ARG A 49 -25.12 -11.43 4.45
C ARG A 49 -25.49 -12.89 4.28
N ALA A 50 -26.68 -13.19 3.77
CA ALA A 50 -27.07 -14.57 3.48
C ALA A 50 -26.19 -15.23 2.39
N ARG A 51 -25.58 -14.43 1.51
CA ARG A 51 -24.72 -14.90 0.42
C ARG A 51 -23.22 -14.77 0.70
N GLN A 52 -22.85 -14.06 1.76
CA GLN A 52 -21.47 -13.77 2.12
C GLN A 52 -20.79 -15.00 2.72
N ARG A 53 -19.60 -15.35 2.24
CA ARG A 53 -18.76 -16.39 2.84
C ARG A 53 -17.94 -15.81 3.99
N GLU A 54 -17.41 -16.69 4.83
CA GLU A 54 -16.50 -16.30 5.91
C GLU A 54 -15.26 -15.60 5.34
N GLY A 55 -14.83 -14.50 5.97
CA GLY A 55 -13.70 -13.67 5.50
C GLY A 55 -13.98 -12.76 4.28
N GLU A 56 -15.15 -12.86 3.63
CA GLU A 56 -15.49 -11.96 2.53
C GLU A 56 -16.07 -10.63 3.04
N ILE A 57 -16.00 -9.58 2.23
CA ILE A 57 -16.74 -8.32 2.46
C ILE A 57 -18.11 -8.35 1.77
N PRO A 58 -19.09 -7.54 2.20
CA PRO A 58 -20.42 -7.53 1.58
C PRO A 58 -20.36 -7.28 0.06
N ALA A 59 -21.31 -7.89 -0.64
CA ALA A 59 -21.37 -7.85 -2.11
C ALA A 59 -21.34 -6.40 -2.65
N LEU A 60 -20.71 -6.21 -3.81
CA LEU A 60 -20.45 -4.87 -4.38
C LEU A 60 -21.72 -4.03 -4.54
N TRP A 61 -22.80 -4.63 -5.05
CA TRP A 61 -24.08 -3.93 -5.24
C TRP A 61 -24.63 -3.38 -3.93
N HIS A 62 -24.51 -4.11 -2.82
CA HIS A 62 -24.94 -3.66 -1.51
C HIS A 62 -24.06 -2.51 -1.01
N ARG A 63 -22.73 -2.61 -1.16
CA ARG A 63 -21.80 -1.52 -0.82
C ARG A 63 -22.07 -0.25 -1.62
N ILE A 64 -22.48 -0.36 -2.88
CA ILE A 64 -22.92 0.78 -3.70
C ILE A 64 -24.22 1.37 -3.15
N ALA A 65 -25.19 0.54 -2.78
CA ALA A 65 -26.46 0.98 -2.19
C ALA A 65 -26.25 1.74 -0.88
N VAL A 66 -25.44 1.21 0.04
CA VAL A 66 -25.13 1.85 1.33
C VAL A 66 -24.44 3.20 1.13
N SER A 67 -23.38 3.26 0.31
CA SER A 67 -22.68 4.53 0.04
C SER A 67 -23.60 5.57 -0.63
N THR A 68 -24.49 5.14 -1.53
CA THR A 68 -25.51 6.00 -2.14
C THR A 68 -26.51 6.54 -1.12
N ALA A 69 -26.95 5.69 -0.19
CA ALA A 69 -27.88 6.06 0.87
C ALA A 69 -27.24 7.06 1.85
N MET A 70 -25.99 6.85 2.25
CA MET A 70 -25.26 7.78 3.12
C MET A 70 -25.06 9.17 2.50
N ALA A 71 -25.00 9.27 1.17
CA ALA A 71 -24.85 10.55 0.48
C ALA A 71 -26.12 11.43 0.53
N ALA A 72 -27.31 10.84 0.68
CA ALA A 72 -28.58 11.57 0.70
C ALA A 72 -28.68 12.58 1.87
N PRO A 73 -28.49 12.19 3.14
CA PRO A 73 -28.58 13.13 4.26
C PRO A 73 -27.48 14.19 4.21
N LEU A 74 -26.27 13.84 3.78
CA LEU A 74 -25.19 14.81 3.58
C LEU A 74 -25.55 15.85 2.51
N GLY A 75 -26.08 15.40 1.37
CA GLY A 75 -26.57 16.29 0.33
C GLY A 75 -27.73 17.17 0.79
N TRP A 76 -28.64 16.64 1.61
CA TRP A 76 -29.72 17.43 2.21
C TRP A 76 -29.18 18.54 3.12
N LEU A 77 -28.25 18.21 4.02
CA LEU A 77 -27.60 19.18 4.92
C LEU A 77 -26.88 20.28 4.14
N VAL A 78 -26.08 19.90 3.12
CA VAL A 78 -25.39 20.87 2.26
C VAL A 78 -26.38 21.77 1.54
N GLY A 79 -27.46 21.21 1.00
CA GLY A 79 -28.52 21.98 0.35
C GLY A 79 -29.19 22.98 1.28
N ALA A 80 -29.50 22.55 2.52
CA ALA A 80 -30.11 23.41 3.53
C ALA A 80 -29.18 24.54 3.99
N ALA A 81 -27.87 24.29 4.08
CA ALA A 81 -26.90 25.26 4.57
C ALA A 81 -26.38 26.24 3.52
N THR A 82 -26.31 25.85 2.25
CA THR A 82 -25.55 26.61 1.23
C THR A 82 -26.38 27.15 0.06
N GLY A 83 -27.57 26.60 -0.19
CA GLY A 83 -28.38 26.99 -1.35
C GLY A 83 -27.72 26.73 -2.72
N LEU A 84 -26.65 25.93 -2.76
CA LEU A 84 -25.90 25.65 -3.99
C LEU A 84 -26.76 24.96 -5.05
N GLY A 85 -26.58 25.35 -6.30
CA GLY A 85 -27.27 24.74 -7.42
C GLY A 85 -26.83 23.28 -7.70
N PRO A 86 -27.62 22.48 -8.44
CA PRO A 86 -27.33 21.07 -8.72
C PRO A 86 -25.93 20.76 -9.25
N ARG A 87 -25.36 21.64 -10.10
CA ARG A 87 -23.99 21.46 -10.63
C ARG A 87 -22.93 21.52 -9.53
N ALA A 88 -23.05 22.48 -8.62
CA ALA A 88 -22.08 22.66 -7.54
C ALA A 88 -22.19 21.55 -6.50
N VAL A 89 -23.41 21.16 -6.12
CA VAL A 89 -23.66 20.01 -5.23
C VAL A 89 -23.12 18.73 -5.86
N GLY A 90 -23.40 18.49 -7.14
CA GLY A 90 -22.90 17.34 -7.88
C GLY A 90 -21.37 17.32 -7.93
N ALA A 91 -20.73 18.42 -8.35
CA ALA A 91 -19.27 18.53 -8.40
C ALA A 91 -18.61 18.28 -7.03
N GLY A 92 -19.18 18.84 -5.96
CA GLY A 92 -18.68 18.67 -4.60
C GLY A 92 -18.81 17.23 -4.10
N ALA A 93 -19.99 16.62 -4.24
CA ALA A 93 -20.20 15.22 -3.90
C ALA A 93 -19.29 14.29 -4.72
N GLY A 94 -19.14 14.60 -6.01
CA GLY A 94 -18.21 13.95 -6.94
C GLY A 94 -16.76 14.05 -6.49
N ALA A 95 -16.30 15.23 -6.07
CA ALA A 95 -14.95 15.44 -5.56
C ALA A 95 -14.67 14.60 -4.30
N VAL A 96 -15.62 14.59 -3.35
CA VAL A 96 -15.50 13.81 -2.11
C VAL A 96 -15.41 12.32 -2.40
N VAL A 97 -16.35 11.76 -3.18
CA VAL A 97 -16.33 10.32 -3.50
C VAL A 97 -15.15 9.95 -4.42
N GLY A 98 -14.72 10.90 -5.27
CA GLY A 98 -13.51 10.85 -6.07
C GLY A 98 -12.27 10.65 -5.22
N ALA A 99 -12.08 11.52 -4.22
CA ALA A 99 -10.93 11.51 -3.31
C ALA A 99 -10.77 10.17 -2.57
N MET A 100 -11.88 9.49 -2.26
CA MET A 100 -11.87 8.16 -1.62
C MET A 100 -11.40 7.03 -2.55
N GLY A 101 -11.30 7.26 -3.86
CA GLY A 101 -11.02 6.22 -4.87
C GLY A 101 -9.57 5.71 -4.92
N LEU A 102 -8.64 6.32 -4.18
CA LEU A 102 -7.18 6.09 -4.16
C LEU A 102 -6.44 6.31 -5.50
N ARG A 103 -7.02 5.90 -6.64
CA ARG A 103 -6.42 6.09 -7.98
C ARG A 103 -6.58 7.53 -8.49
N PRO A 104 -5.55 8.17 -9.08
CA PRO A 104 -5.65 9.52 -9.65
C PRO A 104 -6.79 9.68 -10.67
N GLN A 105 -7.06 8.65 -11.50
CA GLN A 105 -8.14 8.69 -12.49
C GLN A 105 -9.51 8.70 -11.80
N LYS A 106 -9.66 7.97 -10.69
CA LYS A 106 -10.89 7.95 -9.89
C LYS A 106 -11.11 9.31 -9.22
N VAL A 107 -10.05 9.91 -8.67
CA VAL A 107 -10.09 11.26 -8.10
C VAL A 107 -10.53 12.30 -9.15
N ALA A 108 -9.94 12.27 -10.34
CA ALA A 108 -10.29 13.18 -11.44
C ALA A 108 -11.69 12.93 -12.01
N MET A 109 -12.12 11.68 -12.10
CA MET A 109 -13.46 11.30 -12.60
C MET A 109 -14.58 11.81 -11.68
N GLY A 110 -14.34 11.86 -10.37
CA GLY A 110 -15.33 12.26 -9.37
C GLY A 110 -16.05 13.57 -9.70
N PRO A 111 -15.34 14.73 -9.75
CA PRO A 111 -15.94 16.02 -10.10
C PRO A 111 -16.62 16.02 -11.49
N ALA A 112 -16.04 15.34 -12.48
CA ALA A 112 -16.59 15.28 -13.83
C ALA A 112 -17.96 14.55 -13.87
N VAL A 113 -18.05 13.39 -13.21
CA VAL A 113 -19.30 12.64 -13.05
C VAL A 113 -20.32 13.48 -12.26
N GLY A 114 -19.88 14.12 -11.18
CA GLY A 114 -20.71 15.00 -10.37
C GLY A 114 -21.31 16.16 -11.15
N LEU A 115 -20.50 16.85 -11.97
CA LEU A 115 -20.96 17.92 -12.84
C LEU A 115 -21.97 17.42 -13.87
N ALA A 116 -21.73 16.26 -14.49
CA ALA A 116 -22.63 15.66 -15.47
C ALA A 116 -23.99 15.30 -14.85
N VAL A 117 -23.99 14.67 -13.67
CA VAL A 117 -25.21 14.33 -12.92
C VAL A 117 -25.96 15.60 -12.50
N GLY A 118 -25.26 16.58 -11.92
CA GLY A 118 -25.85 17.86 -11.55
C GLY A 118 -26.46 18.61 -12.74
N GLN A 119 -25.83 18.53 -13.92
CA GLN A 119 -26.35 19.11 -15.15
C GLN A 119 -27.58 18.38 -15.67
N ALA A 120 -27.61 17.04 -15.61
CA ALA A 120 -28.76 16.24 -16.02
C ALA A 120 -29.99 16.52 -15.14
N LEU A 121 -29.78 16.60 -13.83
CA LEU A 121 -30.82 16.81 -12.82
C LEU A 121 -31.32 18.26 -12.72
N ARG A 122 -30.66 19.21 -13.38
CA ARG A 122 -31.10 20.62 -13.41
C ARG A 122 -32.47 20.83 -14.07
N ARG A 123 -32.94 19.88 -14.90
CA ARG A 123 -34.14 20.03 -15.71
C ARG A 123 -35.47 19.72 -14.97
N GLY A 124 -35.43 19.38 -13.69
CA GLY A 124 -36.63 19.08 -12.90
C GLY A 124 -36.53 19.59 -11.45
N PRO A 125 -37.61 19.44 -10.64
CA PRO A 125 -37.59 19.77 -9.22
C PRO A 125 -36.66 18.81 -8.48
N THR A 126 -35.41 19.23 -8.25
CA THR A 126 -34.37 18.37 -7.69
C THR A 126 -33.86 18.89 -6.36
N SER A 127 -33.80 18.00 -5.38
CA SER A 127 -33.21 18.27 -4.07
C SER A 127 -31.70 18.00 -4.11
N ALA A 128 -30.93 18.72 -3.31
CA ALA A 128 -29.49 18.48 -3.16
C ALA A 128 -29.18 17.04 -2.70
N ALA A 129 -30.06 16.46 -1.89
CA ALA A 129 -30.01 15.04 -1.50
C ALA A 129 -30.03 14.10 -2.71
N LEU A 130 -30.96 14.33 -3.66
CA LEU A 130 -31.07 13.52 -4.86
C LEU A 130 -29.82 13.66 -5.73
N VAL A 131 -29.31 14.88 -5.91
CA VAL A 131 -28.09 15.13 -6.69
C VAL A 131 -26.88 14.42 -6.10
N ALA A 132 -26.68 14.53 -4.78
CA ALA A 132 -25.57 13.88 -4.10
C ALA A 132 -25.64 12.35 -4.19
N SER A 133 -26.81 11.75 -3.90
CA SER A 133 -27.00 10.29 -4.03
C SER A 133 -26.85 9.81 -5.46
N SER A 134 -27.45 10.47 -6.45
CA SER A 134 -27.29 10.10 -7.86
C SER A 134 -25.84 10.23 -8.32
N THR A 135 -25.09 11.22 -7.81
CA THR A 135 -23.67 11.39 -8.10
C THR A 135 -22.85 10.23 -7.55
N VAL A 136 -23.04 9.88 -6.27
CA VAL A 136 -22.33 8.75 -5.65
C VAL A 136 -22.70 7.43 -6.32
N LEU A 137 -23.97 7.20 -6.64
CA LEU A 137 -24.42 6.00 -7.35
C LEU A 137 -23.75 5.90 -8.73
N ALA A 138 -23.83 6.96 -9.53
CA ALA A 138 -23.23 7.00 -10.87
C ALA A 138 -21.71 6.80 -10.81
N TYR A 139 -21.03 7.53 -9.92
CA TYR A 139 -19.58 7.41 -9.74
C TYR A 139 -19.17 6.00 -9.30
N ARG A 140 -19.85 5.42 -8.30
CA ARG A 140 -19.50 4.08 -7.78
C ARG A 140 -19.77 2.99 -8.82
N THR A 141 -20.83 3.14 -9.62
CA THR A 141 -21.15 2.23 -10.72
C THR A 141 -20.14 2.32 -11.84
N LEU A 142 -19.86 3.54 -12.33
CA LEU A 142 -18.82 3.78 -13.34
C LEU A 142 -17.45 3.32 -12.85
N SER A 143 -17.12 3.60 -11.59
CA SER A 143 -15.85 3.15 -11.00
C SER A 143 -15.75 1.63 -10.95
N ALA A 144 -16.83 0.92 -10.65
CA ALA A 144 -16.86 -0.54 -10.64
C ALA A 144 -16.72 -1.13 -12.05
N MET A 145 -17.30 -0.46 -13.05
CA MET A 145 -17.24 -0.91 -14.45
C MET A 145 -15.88 -0.66 -15.10
N LEU A 146 -15.31 0.53 -14.86
CA LEU A 146 -14.10 1.04 -15.52
C LEU A 146 -12.80 0.64 -14.81
N PHE A 147 -12.83 0.40 -13.50
CA PHE A 147 -11.65 0.07 -12.71
C PHE A 147 -11.87 -1.23 -11.94
N ARG A 148 -11.78 -2.35 -12.67
CA ARG A 148 -12.11 -3.68 -12.15
C ARG A 148 -11.01 -4.27 -11.26
N ASP A 149 -9.76 -3.87 -11.46
CA ASP A 149 -8.64 -4.46 -10.75
C ASP A 149 -8.60 -3.96 -9.30
N ALA A 150 -8.51 -4.89 -8.35
CA ALA A 150 -8.24 -4.53 -6.96
C ALA A 150 -6.88 -3.85 -6.89
N GLN A 151 -6.77 -2.74 -6.17
CA GLN A 151 -5.46 -2.13 -5.87
C GLN A 151 -4.96 -2.51 -4.49
N VAL A 152 -5.92 -2.91 -3.65
CA VAL A 152 -5.74 -3.41 -2.31
C VAL A 152 -6.77 -4.52 -2.15
N SER A 153 -6.34 -5.69 -1.71
CA SER A 153 -7.25 -6.79 -1.39
C SER A 153 -6.83 -7.46 -0.09
N LEU A 154 -7.80 -7.80 0.76
CA LEU A 154 -7.56 -8.73 1.85
C LEU A 154 -7.10 -10.06 1.23
N LEU A 155 -5.89 -10.48 1.56
CA LEU A 155 -5.28 -11.69 1.04
C LEU A 155 -5.55 -12.87 1.97
N ALA A 156 -5.35 -12.64 3.27
CA ALA A 156 -5.54 -13.63 4.31
C ALA A 156 -5.89 -12.93 5.62
N GLU A 157 -6.64 -13.61 6.48
CA GLU A 157 -7.00 -13.15 7.81
C GLU A 157 -6.65 -14.24 8.81
N ARG A 158 -5.93 -13.87 9.89
CA ARG A 158 -5.58 -14.77 11.00
C ARG A 158 -4.94 -16.08 10.56
N VAL A 159 -3.93 -15.98 9.71
CA VAL A 159 -3.12 -17.12 9.26
C VAL A 159 -1.76 -17.12 9.94
N ARG A 160 -1.05 -18.24 9.93
CA ARG A 160 0.31 -18.28 10.47
C ARG A 160 1.28 -17.71 9.45
N ALA A 161 2.40 -17.16 9.92
CA ALA A 161 3.45 -16.64 9.07
C ALA A 161 3.99 -17.69 8.06
N ALA A 162 4.10 -18.95 8.48
CA ALA A 162 4.60 -20.04 7.63
C ALA A 162 3.71 -20.31 6.40
N ASP A 163 2.43 -19.95 6.46
CA ASP A 163 1.48 -20.13 5.36
C ASP A 163 1.63 -19.03 4.28
N LEU A 164 2.39 -17.96 4.57
CA LEU A 164 2.67 -16.84 3.66
C LEU A 164 4.19 -16.54 3.62
N PRO A 165 4.99 -17.41 2.97
CA PRO A 165 6.46 -17.30 2.99
C PRO A 165 7.00 -16.03 2.29
N PHE A 166 6.18 -15.38 1.47
CA PHE A 166 6.46 -14.09 0.83
C PHE A 166 6.25 -12.87 1.75
N VAL A 167 5.87 -13.06 3.01
CA VAL A 167 5.76 -11.98 3.99
C VAL A 167 6.93 -12.08 4.98
N VAL A 168 7.47 -10.94 5.39
CA VAL A 168 8.50 -10.85 6.44
C VAL A 168 7.85 -10.32 7.73
N PRO A 169 7.41 -11.20 8.65
CA PRO A 169 6.58 -10.83 9.79
C PRO A 169 7.43 -10.29 10.96
N ARG A 170 8.08 -9.15 10.76
CA ARG A 170 8.94 -8.52 11.75
C ARG A 170 8.38 -7.14 12.11
N PRO A 171 7.43 -7.04 13.07
CA PRO A 171 6.81 -5.77 13.42
C PRO A 171 7.67 -4.92 14.33
N ALA A 172 7.48 -3.60 14.27
CA ALA A 172 8.01 -2.71 15.31
C ALA A 172 7.09 -2.68 16.53
N ARG A 173 7.69 -2.69 17.72
CA ARG A 173 6.99 -2.53 19.02
C ARG A 173 6.79 -1.07 19.41
N SER A 174 7.58 -0.19 18.83
CA SER A 174 7.50 1.25 19.00
C SER A 174 6.68 1.89 17.87
N ARG A 175 6.21 3.12 18.10
CA ARG A 175 5.60 3.94 17.04
C ARG A 175 6.60 4.44 16.00
N TYR A 176 7.89 4.44 16.34
CA TYR A 176 8.97 4.99 15.56
C TYR A 176 10.05 3.94 15.36
N VAL A 177 10.34 3.61 14.10
CA VAL A 177 11.38 2.67 13.72
C VAL A 177 12.69 3.42 13.53
N GLY A 178 13.52 3.40 14.57
CA GLY A 178 14.86 3.98 14.53
C GLY A 178 15.92 3.03 13.98
N THR A 179 17.16 3.52 13.90
CA THR A 179 18.34 2.73 13.55
C THR A 179 18.66 1.63 14.58
N GLY A 180 18.05 1.68 15.78
CA GLY A 180 18.15 0.64 16.82
C GLY A 180 17.24 -0.57 16.64
N TYR A 181 16.31 -0.56 15.67
CA TYR A 181 15.29 -1.61 15.53
C TYR A 181 15.85 -3.05 15.50
N VAL A 182 16.97 -3.28 14.80
CA VAL A 182 17.54 -4.63 14.67
C VAL A 182 18.09 -5.15 16.00
N ARG A 183 18.57 -4.24 16.86
CA ARG A 183 18.99 -4.57 18.23
C ARG A 183 17.80 -4.99 19.08
N ASP A 184 16.72 -4.20 19.05
CA ASP A 184 15.47 -4.52 19.77
C ASP A 184 14.90 -5.87 19.33
N LEU A 185 14.96 -6.16 18.02
CA LEU A 185 14.55 -7.45 17.47
C LEU A 185 15.44 -8.61 17.96
N ALA A 186 16.76 -8.40 18.08
CA ALA A 186 17.66 -9.42 18.61
C ALA A 186 17.36 -9.75 20.07
N GLU A 187 17.05 -8.73 20.88
CA GLU A 187 16.63 -8.91 22.28
C GLU A 187 15.32 -9.71 22.38
N GLU A 188 14.33 -9.40 21.54
CA GLU A 188 13.07 -10.16 21.46
C GLU A 188 13.29 -11.63 21.10
N LEU A 189 14.24 -11.90 20.19
CA LEU A 189 14.59 -13.25 19.75
C LEU A 189 15.52 -13.99 20.71
N GLY A 190 16.05 -13.33 21.74
CA GLY A 190 17.09 -13.90 22.61
C GLY A 190 18.36 -14.27 21.85
N ALA A 191 18.67 -13.54 20.78
CA ALA A 191 19.73 -13.83 19.83
C ALA A 191 20.87 -12.80 19.89
N ARG A 192 22.02 -13.11 19.29
CA ARG A 192 23.20 -12.23 19.33
C ARG A 192 23.07 -11.14 18.26
N TYR A 193 23.16 -9.89 18.68
CA TYR A 193 23.21 -8.73 17.79
C TYR A 193 24.66 -8.36 17.42
N THR A 194 24.90 -8.09 16.14
CA THR A 194 26.14 -7.50 15.63
C THR A 194 25.81 -6.25 14.83
N GLU A 195 26.27 -5.09 15.30
CA GLU A 195 26.16 -3.81 14.60
C GLU A 195 27.19 -3.71 13.48
N ASP A 196 26.81 -3.15 12.33
CA ASP A 196 27.70 -2.87 11.19
C ASP A 196 28.60 -4.08 10.84
N ALA A 197 27.97 -5.22 10.63
CA ALA A 197 28.65 -6.51 10.47
C ALA A 197 29.65 -6.45 9.30
N GLU A 198 30.90 -6.80 9.59
CA GLU A 198 31.93 -6.88 8.57
C GLU A 198 31.59 -7.96 7.53
N ASP A 199 31.85 -7.63 6.27
CA ASP A 199 31.71 -8.53 5.13
C ASP A 199 30.32 -9.17 4.91
N ALA A 200 29.26 -8.57 5.46
CA ALA A 200 27.88 -9.02 5.28
C ALA A 200 27.23 -8.51 3.97
N GLY A 201 26.37 -9.34 3.39
CA GLY A 201 25.45 -8.99 2.31
C GLY A 201 23.98 -9.01 2.71
N ILE A 202 23.13 -8.48 1.83
CA ILE A 202 21.67 -8.53 1.97
C ILE A 202 21.12 -9.95 1.81
N VAL A 203 21.84 -10.81 1.09
CA VAL A 203 21.56 -12.26 1.01
C VAL A 203 22.79 -13.06 1.42
N ALA A 204 22.58 -14.27 1.94
CA ALA A 204 23.68 -15.16 2.31
C ALA A 204 24.43 -15.72 1.09
N SER A 205 23.68 -16.06 0.04
CA SER A 205 24.19 -16.51 -1.25
C SER A 205 23.17 -16.16 -2.32
N LEU A 206 23.64 -15.72 -3.48
CA LEU A 206 22.80 -15.49 -4.65
C LEU A 206 22.20 -16.80 -5.19
N ASP A 207 22.79 -17.95 -4.85
CA ASP A 207 22.31 -19.27 -5.24
C ASP A 207 20.89 -19.56 -4.68
N ALA A 208 20.51 -18.93 -3.58
CA ALA A 208 19.15 -19.00 -3.02
C ALA A 208 18.09 -18.37 -3.94
N LEU A 209 18.50 -17.54 -4.91
CA LEU A 209 17.62 -16.90 -5.88
C LEU A 209 17.50 -17.68 -7.20
N ALA A 210 18.17 -18.83 -7.32
CA ALA A 210 18.14 -19.66 -8.51
C ALA A 210 16.70 -20.04 -8.90
N GLY A 211 16.43 -20.12 -10.20
CA GLY A 211 15.15 -20.55 -10.72
C GLY A 211 15.10 -20.53 -12.25
N PRO A 212 13.93 -20.77 -12.85
CA PRO A 212 13.80 -20.89 -14.30
C PRO A 212 14.24 -19.65 -15.10
N GLU A 213 14.20 -18.46 -14.49
CA GLU A 213 14.58 -17.19 -15.13
C GLU A 213 15.90 -16.62 -14.62
N LEU A 214 16.55 -17.23 -13.64
CA LEU A 214 17.83 -16.79 -13.09
C LEU A 214 18.76 -17.98 -12.89
N ASP A 215 19.89 -17.96 -13.59
CA ASP A 215 21.08 -18.77 -13.26
C ASP A 215 22.11 -17.86 -12.56
N PRO A 216 22.30 -17.99 -11.24
CA PRO A 216 23.25 -17.17 -10.47
C PRO A 216 24.69 -17.26 -10.98
N ALA A 217 25.07 -18.36 -11.64
CA ALA A 217 26.42 -18.53 -12.19
C ALA A 217 26.67 -17.64 -13.43
N GLN A 218 25.62 -17.17 -14.11
CA GLN A 218 25.73 -16.29 -15.26
C GLN A 218 25.74 -14.81 -14.89
N VAL A 219 25.36 -14.46 -13.66
CA VAL A 219 25.37 -13.09 -13.15
C VAL A 219 26.79 -12.54 -13.13
N ASP A 220 26.94 -11.26 -13.44
CA ASP A 220 28.23 -10.58 -13.37
C ASP A 220 28.82 -10.71 -11.94
N PRO A 221 30.11 -11.08 -11.79
CA PRO A 221 30.72 -11.28 -10.49
C PRO A 221 30.63 -10.05 -9.56
N LEU A 222 30.66 -8.84 -10.10
CA LEU A 222 30.55 -7.61 -9.31
C LEU A 222 29.12 -7.40 -8.79
N VAL A 223 28.11 -7.79 -9.58
CA VAL A 223 26.70 -7.79 -9.14
C VAL A 223 26.51 -8.85 -8.05
N ARG A 224 27.04 -10.06 -8.24
CA ARG A 224 26.99 -11.12 -7.22
C ARG A 224 27.64 -10.67 -5.91
N GLU A 225 28.86 -10.14 -5.99
CA GLU A 225 29.58 -9.65 -4.81
C GLU A 225 28.78 -8.55 -4.09
N PHE A 226 28.10 -7.65 -4.79
CA PHE A 226 27.27 -6.63 -4.15
C PHE A 226 26.12 -7.22 -3.32
N TYR A 227 25.48 -8.28 -3.77
CA TYR A 227 24.38 -8.92 -3.04
C TYR A 227 24.87 -9.74 -1.84
N GLU A 228 26.00 -10.45 -2.00
CA GLU A 228 26.58 -11.34 -0.98
C GLU A 228 27.48 -10.59 0.04
N HIS A 229 28.02 -9.42 -0.34
CA HIS A 229 28.97 -8.62 0.44
C HIS A 229 28.68 -7.10 0.34
N THR A 230 27.42 -6.72 0.49
CA THR A 230 26.93 -5.34 0.37
C THR A 230 27.71 -4.33 1.22
N THR A 231 28.21 -4.72 2.39
CA THR A 231 28.97 -3.83 3.28
C THR A 231 30.29 -3.33 2.69
N ARG A 232 30.85 -4.03 1.68
CA ARG A 232 32.03 -3.60 0.90
C ARG A 232 31.74 -2.42 -0.02
N PHE A 233 30.48 -2.05 -0.21
CA PHE A 233 30.08 -1.02 -1.18
C PHE A 233 29.51 0.23 -0.48
N ALA A 234 29.81 1.38 -1.07
CA ALA A 234 29.14 2.64 -0.80
C ALA A 234 28.11 2.91 -1.89
N LEU A 235 26.94 3.42 -1.50
CA LEU A 235 25.83 3.70 -2.40
C LEU A 235 25.52 5.19 -2.38
N ASP A 236 25.51 5.81 -3.56
CA ASP A 236 24.97 7.14 -3.79
C ASP A 236 23.64 7.02 -4.56
N ILE A 237 22.65 7.83 -4.20
CA ILE A 237 21.27 7.70 -4.66
C ILE A 237 20.81 9.03 -5.27
N VAL A 238 20.42 8.99 -6.54
CA VAL A 238 19.83 10.14 -7.23
C VAL A 238 18.34 9.88 -7.48
N PRO A 239 17.43 10.54 -6.74
CA PRO A 239 15.99 10.35 -6.93
C PRO A 239 15.43 11.19 -8.09
N ARG A 240 14.75 10.53 -9.03
CA ARG A 240 13.99 11.13 -10.12
C ARG A 240 12.49 11.00 -9.88
N TRP A 241 11.92 12.00 -9.21
CA TRP A 241 10.47 12.10 -8.97
C TRP A 241 9.72 12.64 -10.18
N ARG A 242 8.55 12.06 -10.48
CA ARG A 242 7.59 12.70 -11.39
C ARG A 242 6.94 13.91 -10.71
N LEU A 243 6.77 14.99 -11.48
CA LEU A 243 6.25 16.27 -10.98
C LEU A 243 4.88 16.18 -10.31
N TRP A 244 4.00 15.31 -10.82
CA TRP A 244 2.63 15.16 -10.31
C TRP A 244 2.55 14.55 -8.91
N VAL A 245 3.58 13.83 -8.44
CA VAL A 245 3.60 13.16 -7.13
C VAL A 245 4.15 14.03 -6.01
N ARG A 246 5.02 14.99 -6.34
CA ARG A 246 5.71 15.83 -5.36
C ARG A 246 4.82 16.42 -4.25
N PRO A 247 3.66 17.05 -4.53
CA PRO A 247 2.85 17.64 -3.46
C PRO A 247 2.25 16.57 -2.53
N GLY A 248 1.77 15.45 -3.08
CA GLY A 248 1.24 14.35 -2.28
C GLY A 248 2.31 13.67 -1.42
N TYR A 249 3.52 13.52 -1.97
CA TYR A 249 4.63 12.94 -1.24
C TYR A 249 5.12 13.83 -0.09
N LEU A 250 5.12 15.17 -0.22
CA LEU A 250 5.45 16.06 0.90
C LEU A 250 4.52 15.86 2.09
N LEU A 251 3.22 15.68 1.81
CA LEU A 251 2.21 15.41 2.83
C LEU A 251 2.43 14.04 3.47
N TYR A 252 2.59 12.99 2.65
CA TYR A 252 2.90 11.64 3.11
C TYR A 252 4.18 11.61 3.97
N ARG A 253 5.23 12.27 3.51
CA ARG A 253 6.53 12.29 4.22
C ARG A 253 6.39 12.93 5.60
N SER A 254 5.66 14.04 5.69
CA SER A 254 5.51 14.79 6.94
C SER A 254 4.58 14.12 7.94
N LEU A 255 3.49 13.50 7.45
CA LEU A 255 2.44 12.94 8.31
C LEU A 255 2.62 11.45 8.60
N VAL A 256 3.36 10.72 7.76
CA VAL A 256 3.47 9.26 7.83
C VAL A 256 4.93 8.83 7.90
N ALA A 257 5.74 9.13 6.88
CA ALA A 257 7.09 8.58 6.76
C ALA A 257 8.00 8.97 7.94
N ARG A 258 8.10 10.28 8.23
CA ARG A 258 8.95 10.79 9.31
C ARG A 258 8.49 10.37 10.71
N PRO A 259 7.20 10.51 11.07
CA PRO A 259 6.72 10.00 12.35
C PRO A 259 6.91 8.50 12.55
N LEU A 260 6.90 7.70 11.46
CA LEU A 260 7.14 6.26 11.52
C LEU A 260 8.63 5.87 11.50
N GLY A 261 9.53 6.75 11.01
CA GLY A 261 10.94 6.41 10.78
C GLY A 261 11.19 5.51 9.56
N GLN A 262 10.26 5.47 8.61
CA GLN A 262 10.32 4.58 7.44
C GLN A 262 10.00 5.31 6.15
N ALA A 263 10.58 4.86 5.03
CA ALA A 263 10.30 5.33 3.66
C ALA A 263 10.45 6.86 3.44
N SER A 264 11.32 7.52 4.21
CA SER A 264 11.63 8.95 4.04
C SER A 264 12.72 9.17 2.98
N LEU A 265 12.38 8.89 1.72
CA LEU A 265 13.26 9.10 0.58
C LEU A 265 13.58 10.59 0.34
N PRO A 266 14.81 10.92 -0.09
CA PRO A 266 15.19 12.30 -0.42
C PRO A 266 14.36 12.85 -1.59
N MET A 267 13.93 14.10 -1.47
CA MET A 267 13.11 14.79 -2.48
C MET A 267 13.91 15.74 -3.37
N ASN A 268 15.03 16.24 -2.85
CA ASN A 268 15.79 17.32 -3.45
C ASN A 268 17.27 16.94 -3.53
N GLN A 269 18.00 17.50 -4.52
CA GLN A 269 19.45 17.31 -4.65
C GLN A 269 20.21 17.70 -3.37
N ARG A 270 19.76 18.72 -2.63
CA ARG A 270 20.36 19.09 -1.34
C ARG A 270 20.25 18.01 -0.26
N GLU A 271 19.17 17.23 -0.27
CA GLU A 271 19.00 16.11 0.67
C GLU A 271 19.80 14.90 0.22
N ALA A 272 19.90 14.65 -1.10
CA ALA A 272 20.81 13.64 -1.62
C ALA A 272 22.28 13.96 -1.25
N GLN A 273 22.64 15.25 -1.19
CA GLN A 273 23.96 15.73 -0.78
C GLN A 273 24.26 15.60 0.72
N ARG A 274 23.27 15.31 1.58
CA ARG A 274 23.52 15.05 3.02
C ARG A 274 24.36 13.79 3.23
N GLY A 275 24.47 12.93 2.22
CA GLY A 275 25.09 11.63 2.32
C GLY A 275 24.18 10.63 3.03
N VAL A 276 24.30 9.37 2.66
CA VAL A 276 23.55 8.27 3.28
C VAL A 276 24.54 7.36 3.98
N ARG A 277 24.37 7.19 5.29
CA ARG A 277 25.06 6.11 6.00
C ARG A 277 24.28 4.82 5.74
N SER A 278 24.98 3.79 5.27
CA SER A 278 24.42 2.49 4.96
C SER A 278 25.21 1.43 5.71
N ARG A 279 24.53 0.65 6.57
CA ARG A 279 25.12 -0.46 7.32
C ARG A 279 24.21 -1.68 7.33
N ILE A 280 24.80 -2.86 7.50
CA ILE A 280 24.05 -4.10 7.71
C ILE A 280 24.28 -4.54 9.15
N ASP A 281 23.20 -4.60 9.91
CA ASP A 281 23.19 -5.21 11.22
C ASP A 281 22.72 -6.66 11.08
N THR A 282 23.34 -7.58 11.82
CA THR A 282 22.98 -9.00 11.79
C THR A 282 22.49 -9.49 13.14
N VAL A 283 21.54 -10.43 13.09
CA VAL A 283 21.13 -11.20 14.27
C VAL A 283 21.50 -12.65 14.01
N THR A 284 22.32 -13.20 14.90
CA THR A 284 22.80 -14.57 14.85
C THR A 284 22.10 -15.37 15.93
N ASP A 285 21.50 -16.48 15.55
CA ASP A 285 20.88 -17.41 16.50
C ASP A 285 21.94 -18.07 17.42
N LEU A 286 21.44 -18.88 18.37
CA LEU A 286 22.31 -19.58 19.32
C LEU A 286 23.19 -20.64 18.63
N ASP A 287 22.77 -21.13 17.46
CA ASP A 287 23.50 -22.12 16.65
C ASP A 287 24.60 -21.47 15.80
N GLY A 288 24.72 -20.14 15.84
CA GLY A 288 25.75 -19.38 15.13
C GLY A 288 25.39 -19.03 13.69
N VAL A 289 24.15 -19.29 13.26
CA VAL A 289 23.65 -18.96 11.92
C VAL A 289 23.04 -17.57 11.92
N VAL A 290 23.38 -16.76 10.91
CA VAL A 290 22.78 -15.43 10.74
C VAL A 290 21.33 -15.58 10.28
N SER A 291 20.40 -15.44 11.22
CA SER A 291 18.96 -15.59 11.03
C SER A 291 18.28 -14.32 10.51
N VAL A 292 18.86 -13.14 10.77
CA VAL A 292 18.31 -11.84 10.30
C VAL A 292 19.44 -10.96 9.74
N ARG A 293 19.17 -10.34 8.59
CA ARG A 293 19.99 -9.29 7.98
C ARG A 293 19.16 -8.02 7.87
N GLY A 294 19.48 -7.02 8.68
CA GLY A 294 18.82 -5.73 8.67
C GLY A 294 19.67 -4.70 7.93
N TRP A 295 19.21 -4.25 6.77
CA TRP A 295 19.86 -3.17 6.05
C TRP A 295 19.28 -1.82 6.49
N ILE A 296 20.11 -1.03 7.16
CA ILE A 296 19.73 0.25 7.74
C ILE A 296 20.35 1.38 6.93
N ARG A 297 19.52 2.35 6.56
CA ARG A 297 19.95 3.59 5.91
C ARG A 297 19.47 4.79 6.71
N SER A 298 20.38 5.70 7.01
CA SER A 298 20.11 6.97 7.70
C SER A 298 20.86 8.13 7.02
N PHE A 299 20.44 9.36 7.28
CA PHE A 299 21.19 10.53 6.85
C PHE A 299 22.50 10.63 7.63
N ALA A 300 23.61 10.92 6.94
CA ALA A 300 24.94 10.84 7.53
C ALA A 300 25.24 11.94 8.57
N ASP A 301 24.47 13.04 8.58
CA ASP A 301 24.66 14.20 9.44
C ASP A 301 23.96 14.09 10.81
N ASP A 302 22.76 13.49 10.88
CA ASP A 302 21.95 13.42 12.11
C ASP A 302 21.42 12.02 12.46
N ASP A 303 21.80 10.99 11.70
CA ASP A 303 21.31 9.61 11.83
C ASP A 303 19.77 9.49 11.72
N GLU A 304 19.07 10.49 11.15
CA GLU A 304 17.62 10.40 10.86
C GLU A 304 17.41 9.19 9.91
N PRO A 305 16.61 8.17 10.32
CA PRO A 305 16.43 6.96 9.55
C PRO A 305 15.66 7.25 8.25
N ILE A 306 16.22 6.77 7.15
CA ILE A 306 15.60 6.79 5.82
C ILE A 306 14.74 5.54 5.68
N MET A 307 15.32 4.37 5.95
CA MET A 307 14.62 3.09 6.03
C MET A 307 15.44 2.02 6.75
N THR A 308 14.73 1.07 7.36
CA THR A 308 15.28 -0.20 7.83
C THR A 308 14.52 -1.32 7.17
N GLY A 309 15.23 -2.21 6.47
CA GLY A 309 14.66 -3.35 5.76
C GLY A 309 15.26 -4.68 6.24
N ILE A 310 14.41 -5.67 6.53
CA ILE A 310 14.83 -7.01 6.89
C ILE A 310 14.76 -7.92 5.66
N TYR A 311 15.91 -8.39 5.20
CA TYR A 311 16.01 -9.22 4.01
C TYR A 311 15.93 -10.71 4.36
N THR A 312 15.15 -11.44 3.57
CA THR A 312 15.08 -12.90 3.58
C THR A 312 15.00 -13.43 2.16
N THR A 313 15.31 -14.71 2.00
CA THR A 313 15.15 -15.44 0.75
C THR A 313 14.39 -16.73 1.02
N TYR A 314 13.54 -17.13 0.10
CA TYR A 314 12.84 -18.41 0.18
C TYR A 314 12.63 -18.99 -1.21
N THR A 315 12.32 -20.28 -1.27
CA THR A 315 12.04 -20.99 -2.53
C THR A 315 10.59 -21.44 -2.56
N HIS A 316 9.93 -21.23 -3.69
CA HIS A 316 8.58 -21.73 -3.95
C HIS A 316 8.52 -22.26 -5.38
N ASP A 317 8.00 -23.48 -5.55
CA ASP A 317 7.89 -24.18 -6.84
C ASP A 317 9.18 -24.15 -7.68
N GLY A 318 10.32 -24.42 -7.03
CA GLY A 318 11.64 -24.49 -7.67
C GLY A 318 12.22 -23.12 -8.07
N ARG A 319 11.65 -22.02 -7.57
CA ARG A 319 12.12 -20.65 -7.83
C ARG A 319 12.45 -19.93 -6.53
N GLY A 320 13.62 -19.32 -6.47
CA GLY A 320 14.02 -18.43 -5.39
C GLY A 320 13.38 -17.05 -5.49
N TYR A 321 13.10 -16.45 -4.35
CA TYR A 321 12.58 -15.09 -4.19
C TYR A 321 13.38 -14.37 -3.12
N VAL A 322 13.43 -13.04 -3.21
CA VAL A 322 13.92 -12.17 -2.14
C VAL A 322 12.76 -11.34 -1.62
N SER A 323 12.66 -11.27 -0.30
CA SER A 323 11.64 -10.47 0.38
C SER A 323 12.31 -9.52 1.34
N VAL A 324 11.85 -8.27 1.36
CA VAL A 324 12.28 -7.25 2.30
C VAL A 324 11.10 -6.78 3.13
N GLY A 325 11.18 -6.98 4.44
CA GLY A 325 10.21 -6.48 5.41
C GLY A 325 10.60 -5.11 5.93
N PHE A 326 9.75 -4.11 5.73
CA PHE A 326 9.84 -2.81 6.35
C PHE A 326 8.96 -2.81 7.61
N PRO A 327 9.54 -2.93 8.81
CA PRO A 327 8.78 -2.94 10.05
C PRO A 327 7.99 -1.63 10.18
N VAL A 328 6.74 -1.75 10.63
CA VAL A 328 5.86 -0.65 11.05
C VAL A 328 5.25 -1.02 12.40
N PRO A 329 4.62 -0.08 13.13
CA PRO A 329 4.01 -0.39 14.42
C PRO A 329 2.98 -1.52 14.28
N GLU A 330 3.17 -2.60 15.04
CA GLU A 330 2.30 -3.79 15.04
C GLU A 330 2.14 -4.51 13.69
N GLY A 331 3.03 -4.22 12.73
CA GLY A 331 2.92 -4.78 11.39
C GLY A 331 4.20 -4.73 10.56
N SER A 332 4.10 -5.20 9.33
CA SER A 332 5.21 -5.16 8.36
C SER A 332 4.67 -4.84 6.98
N PHE A 333 5.33 -3.91 6.30
CA PHE A 333 5.16 -3.71 4.86
C PHE A 333 6.25 -4.51 4.15
N THR A 334 5.88 -5.61 3.50
CA THR A 334 6.82 -6.48 2.80
C THR A 334 6.78 -6.22 1.30
N ALA A 335 7.95 -6.14 0.67
CA ALA A 335 8.10 -6.26 -0.77
C ALA A 335 8.79 -7.58 -1.11
N THR A 336 8.15 -8.40 -1.95
CA THR A 336 8.70 -9.67 -2.43
C THR A 336 8.92 -9.57 -3.92
N LEU A 337 10.15 -9.86 -4.33
CA LEU A 337 10.63 -9.64 -5.68
C LEU A 337 11.09 -10.94 -6.31
N ARG A 338 10.64 -11.13 -7.55
CA ARG A 338 11.08 -12.24 -8.39
C ARG A 338 12.40 -11.88 -9.07
N PRO A 339 13.41 -12.73 -8.97
CA PRO A 339 14.66 -12.57 -9.71
C PRO A 339 14.53 -13.00 -11.17
N ALA A 340 15.25 -12.31 -12.04
CA ALA A 340 15.43 -12.66 -13.44
C ALA A 340 16.80 -12.19 -13.96
N SER A 341 17.43 -12.98 -14.82
CA SER A 341 18.65 -12.59 -15.53
C SER A 341 18.37 -11.45 -16.51
N ARG A 342 19.36 -10.58 -16.68
CA ARG A 342 19.37 -9.56 -17.72
C ARG A 342 20.32 -9.92 -18.87
N PRO A 343 20.11 -9.39 -20.09
CA PRO A 343 21.02 -9.63 -21.22
C PRO A 343 22.46 -9.17 -20.99
N ASP A 344 22.66 -8.16 -20.13
CA ASP A 344 23.94 -7.58 -19.75
C ASP A 344 24.60 -8.32 -18.57
N ARG A 345 24.12 -9.54 -18.25
CA ARG A 345 24.53 -10.32 -17.06
C ARG A 345 24.22 -9.63 -15.73
N GLY A 346 23.44 -8.56 -15.73
CA GLY A 346 22.87 -7.98 -14.53
C GLY A 346 21.76 -8.83 -13.92
N LEU A 347 21.24 -8.36 -12.79
CA LEU A 347 20.13 -8.95 -12.07
C LEU A 347 18.93 -7.99 -12.08
N ARG A 348 17.75 -8.52 -12.45
CA ARG A 348 16.47 -7.86 -12.25
C ARG A 348 15.75 -8.49 -11.07
N LEU A 349 15.26 -7.66 -10.16
CA LEU A 349 14.31 -8.02 -9.12
C LEU A 349 13.01 -7.26 -9.39
N THR A 350 11.87 -7.93 -9.50
CA THR A 350 10.61 -7.26 -9.87
C THR A 350 9.40 -7.80 -9.12
N SER A 351 8.48 -6.90 -8.77
CA SER A 351 7.15 -7.25 -8.28
C SER A 351 6.10 -7.16 -9.40
N ARG A 352 6.49 -6.81 -10.63
CA ARG A 352 5.58 -6.55 -11.76
C ARG A 352 5.16 -7.83 -12.49
N VAL A 353 4.81 -8.86 -11.72
CA VAL A 353 4.46 -10.18 -12.23
C VAL A 353 3.29 -10.73 -11.41
N ASP A 354 2.47 -11.56 -12.03
CA ASP A 354 1.31 -12.18 -11.37
C ASP A 354 1.57 -13.67 -11.21
N ASP A 355 2.38 -14.02 -10.20
CA ASP A 355 2.72 -15.41 -9.82
C ASP A 355 2.22 -15.78 -8.42
N GLY A 356 1.44 -14.89 -7.78
CA GLY A 356 0.91 -15.08 -6.43
C GLY A 356 1.95 -14.93 -5.31
N GLN A 357 3.23 -14.68 -5.63
CA GLN A 357 4.33 -14.59 -4.68
C GLN A 357 4.96 -13.20 -4.66
N ALA A 358 5.32 -12.68 -5.83
CA ALA A 358 5.93 -11.36 -5.96
C ALA A 358 4.86 -10.26 -5.84
N GLY A 359 5.16 -9.23 -5.06
CA GLY A 359 4.18 -8.20 -4.74
C GLY A 359 4.52 -7.42 -3.47
N HIS A 360 3.58 -6.57 -3.08
CA HIS A 360 3.66 -5.79 -1.85
C HIS A 360 2.54 -6.17 -0.90
N TYR A 361 2.88 -6.33 0.37
CA TYR A 361 1.98 -6.85 1.38
C TYR A 361 2.06 -5.99 2.63
N LEU A 362 0.93 -5.47 3.08
CA LEU A 362 0.82 -4.86 4.40
C LEU A 362 0.23 -5.90 5.36
N THR A 363 0.93 -6.18 6.43
CA THR A 363 0.52 -7.18 7.41
C THR A 363 0.35 -6.56 8.79
N TYR A 364 -0.75 -6.89 9.44
CA TYR A 364 -0.91 -6.73 10.89
C TYR A 364 -0.52 -8.05 11.55
N ILE A 365 0.26 -7.98 12.63
CA ILE A 365 0.87 -9.16 13.25
C ILE A 365 0.47 -9.20 14.72
N ASP A 366 -0.33 -10.20 15.08
CA ASP A 366 -0.63 -10.54 16.46
C ASP A 366 0.41 -11.54 16.97
N THR A 367 1.43 -11.03 17.62
CA THR A 367 2.52 -11.87 18.14
C THR A 367 2.13 -12.67 19.38
N THR A 368 0.98 -12.40 20.01
CA THR A 368 0.49 -13.20 21.13
C THR A 368 -0.22 -14.46 20.65
N ALA A 369 -0.95 -14.34 19.54
CA ALA A 369 -1.65 -15.45 18.90
C ALA A 369 -0.79 -16.19 17.86
N ASP A 370 0.36 -15.63 17.47
CA ASP A 370 1.19 -16.08 16.34
C ASP A 370 0.39 -16.12 15.02
N GLU A 371 -0.47 -15.11 14.86
CA GLU A 371 -1.36 -14.94 13.70
C GLU A 371 -1.06 -13.62 12.99
N LEU A 372 -1.26 -13.59 11.68
CA LEU A 372 -1.16 -12.38 10.89
C LEU A 372 -2.36 -12.23 9.94
N THR A 373 -2.71 -10.99 9.68
CA THR A 373 -3.71 -10.60 8.67
C THR A 373 -2.99 -9.82 7.59
N ALA A 374 -3.09 -10.28 6.34
CA ALA A 374 -2.34 -9.76 5.22
C ALA A 374 -3.25 -9.09 4.18
N VAL A 375 -2.81 -7.93 3.73
CA VAL A 375 -3.43 -7.17 2.65
C VAL A 375 -2.42 -7.04 1.51
N ALA A 376 -2.79 -7.53 0.33
CA ALA A 376 -2.00 -7.35 -0.89
C ALA A 376 -2.23 -5.95 -1.47
N VAL A 377 -1.16 -5.26 -1.84
CA VAL A 377 -1.15 -3.88 -2.35
C VAL A 377 -0.78 -3.88 -3.83
N HIS A 378 -1.63 -4.50 -4.65
CA HIS A 378 -1.47 -4.60 -6.12
C HIS A 378 -1.26 -3.26 -6.84
N GLY A 379 -1.73 -2.18 -6.23
CA GLY A 379 -1.55 -0.84 -6.75
C GLY A 379 -0.11 -0.32 -6.61
N PHE A 380 0.79 -1.03 -5.93
CA PHE A 380 2.17 -0.62 -5.77
C PHE A 380 3.09 -1.68 -6.36
N GLU A 381 3.98 -1.26 -7.26
CA GLU A 381 4.88 -2.16 -7.95
C GLU A 381 6.28 -1.56 -7.99
N GLU A 382 7.30 -2.42 -8.00
CA GLU A 382 8.69 -2.00 -8.12
C GLU A 382 9.50 -2.94 -9.04
N GLN A 383 10.57 -2.39 -9.58
CA GLN A 383 11.58 -3.12 -10.33
C GLN A 383 12.94 -2.52 -10.03
N LEU A 384 13.86 -3.36 -9.58
CA LEU A 384 15.25 -3.04 -9.34
C LEU A 384 16.11 -3.78 -10.37
N ASP A 385 16.80 -3.02 -11.20
CA ASP A 385 17.75 -3.51 -12.19
C ASP A 385 19.16 -3.16 -11.73
N VAL A 386 19.99 -4.16 -11.40
CA VAL A 386 21.39 -4.00 -11.00
C VAL A 386 22.30 -4.55 -12.08
N PHE A 387 23.25 -3.76 -12.57
CA PHE A 387 24.07 -4.12 -13.73
C PHE A 387 25.42 -3.38 -13.70
N VAL A 388 26.36 -3.85 -14.50
CA VAL A 388 27.66 -3.20 -14.69
C VAL A 388 27.64 -2.43 -16.02
N GLU A 389 28.00 -1.16 -15.97
CA GLU A 389 28.11 -0.29 -17.14
C GLU A 389 29.45 0.45 -17.07
N ASP A 390 30.26 0.31 -18.12
CA ASP A 390 31.63 0.86 -18.19
C ASP A 390 32.52 0.44 -17.00
N GLY A 391 32.36 -0.78 -16.51
CA GLY A 391 33.08 -1.31 -15.34
C GLY A 391 32.61 -0.76 -14.00
N VAL A 392 31.54 0.05 -13.97
CA VAL A 392 30.96 0.63 -12.76
C VAL A 392 29.64 -0.08 -12.45
N LEU A 393 29.47 -0.50 -11.19
CA LEU A 393 28.22 -1.08 -10.71
C LEU A 393 27.14 0.02 -10.57
N ARG A 394 26.01 -0.19 -11.22
CA ARG A 394 24.85 0.72 -11.22
C ARG A 394 23.59 -0.05 -10.85
N ALA A 395 22.62 0.69 -10.33
CA ALA A 395 21.26 0.17 -10.26
C ALA A 395 20.24 1.22 -10.65
N GLU A 396 19.17 0.79 -11.32
CA GLU A 396 17.97 1.60 -11.53
C GLU A 396 16.80 0.94 -10.78
N HIS A 397 16.17 1.68 -9.88
CA HIS A 397 15.04 1.20 -9.11
C HIS A 397 13.81 2.04 -9.41
N ALA A 398 12.91 1.49 -10.19
CA ALA A 398 11.69 2.16 -10.61
C ALA A 398 10.50 1.70 -9.76
N PHE A 399 9.62 2.65 -9.45
CA PHE A 399 8.39 2.43 -8.69
C PHE A 399 7.18 2.95 -9.44
N TRP A 400 6.10 2.19 -9.35
CA TRP A 400 4.81 2.50 -9.94
C TRP A 400 3.72 2.51 -8.89
N VAL A 401 2.77 3.42 -9.08
CA VAL A 401 1.54 3.46 -8.31
C VAL A 401 0.37 3.45 -9.27
N PHE A 402 -0.51 2.46 -9.12
CA PHE A 402 -1.67 2.21 -9.98
C PHE A 402 -1.31 2.09 -11.47
N GLY A 403 -0.14 1.51 -11.77
CA GLY A 403 0.41 1.37 -13.12
C GLY A 403 1.16 2.60 -13.65
N PHE A 404 1.25 3.70 -12.90
CA PHE A 404 1.95 4.91 -13.34
C PHE A 404 3.32 5.01 -12.69
N PRO A 405 4.41 5.15 -13.46
CA PRO A 405 5.73 5.36 -12.88
C PRO A 405 5.71 6.69 -12.14
N PHE A 406 6.16 6.71 -10.89
CA PHE A 406 6.20 7.93 -10.09
C PHE A 406 7.58 8.30 -9.56
N LEU A 407 8.45 7.32 -9.41
CA LEU A 407 9.80 7.49 -8.89
C LEU A 407 10.74 6.52 -9.59
N THR A 408 11.92 7.01 -9.93
CA THR A 408 13.07 6.16 -10.24
C THR A 408 14.24 6.60 -9.37
N LEU A 409 14.95 5.66 -8.77
CA LEU A 409 16.18 5.91 -8.03
C LEU A 409 17.34 5.37 -8.86
N ASP A 410 18.25 6.24 -9.25
CA ASP A 410 19.50 5.84 -9.91
C ASP A 410 20.58 5.70 -8.84
N TYR A 411 21.17 4.52 -8.74
CA TYR A 411 22.22 4.21 -7.80
C TYR A 411 23.57 4.17 -8.49
N ARG A 412 24.54 4.82 -7.87
CA ARG A 412 25.96 4.62 -8.16
C ARG A 412 26.55 3.82 -7.01
N ILE A 413 27.11 2.66 -7.32
CA ILE A 413 27.61 1.73 -6.33
C ILE A 413 29.12 1.59 -6.57
N ALA A 414 29.90 2.00 -5.58
CA ALA A 414 31.36 1.93 -5.63
C ALA A 414 31.86 1.05 -4.48
N ARG A 415 32.91 0.26 -4.70
CA ARG A 415 33.60 -0.40 -3.59
C ARG A 415 34.16 0.68 -2.66
N LYS A 416 33.99 0.49 -1.35
CA LYS A 416 34.70 1.27 -0.35
C LYS A 416 36.18 1.00 -0.57
N VAL A 417 36.98 2.07 -0.63
CA VAL A 417 38.43 1.92 -0.58
C VAL A 417 38.75 1.59 0.87
N ASP A 418 39.42 0.47 1.12
CA ASP A 418 39.88 0.11 2.46
C ASP A 418 40.65 1.31 3.05
N ALA A 419 40.24 1.77 4.22
CA ALA A 419 40.86 2.88 4.93
C ALA A 419 42.13 2.42 5.66
#